data_AF-G8TSU7-F1
#
_entry.id   AF-G8TSU7-F1
#
_cell.length_a   1.000
_cell.length_b   1.000
_cell.length_c   1.000
_cell.angle_alpha   90.00
_cell.angle_beta   90.00
_cell.angle_gamma   90.00
#
_symmetry.space_group_name_H-M   'P 1'
#
loop_
_entity.id
_entity.type
_entity.pdbx_description
1 polymer ?
#
loop_
_entity_poly.entity_id
_entity_poly.type
_entity_poly.pdbx_seq_one_letter_code
_entity_poly.pdbx_strand_id
1 'polypeptide(L)'
;MPTRQIREWQAGQALNRAPNGIHFGFHYSLNPYRGCAHACRYCYARESHRYLDLNLAEDFETRLFAKENLPRRLGAELKKIPVARQIAIGTVTDPYQPLESRHRLTEEALKVLTESGHPFTVTTKSPLILRDLELLAVLGRRRQVAVNISLITLDKALLRILEPATAPPARRLETIRRLRAADIPVGLFLAPIIPGLTDRPGEIEELATAAIEAGAAWVMAAPARLSPPLKAYFLNRLRETHPESARMLASLYEDRQTPPSAYYDRLRRRIDPVLARHGVSPKPLMPVAYEIVRQTRFVFD
;
A
#
# COMPACT_ATOMS: atom_id res chain seq x y z
N MET A 1 -3.60 21.86 -11.80
CA MET A 1 -4.16 20.68 -11.11
C MET A 1 -5.51 21.08 -10.56
N PRO A 2 -6.55 20.21 -10.63
CA PRO A 2 -7.85 20.53 -10.06
C PRO A 2 -7.73 20.83 -8.56
N THR A 3 -8.48 21.84 -8.10
CA THR A 3 -8.52 22.23 -6.70
C THR A 3 -9.04 21.07 -5.86
N ARG A 4 -8.27 20.64 -4.85
CA ARG A 4 -8.68 19.56 -3.94
C ARG A 4 -9.56 20.11 -2.83
N GLN A 5 -10.72 19.51 -2.64
CA GLN A 5 -11.60 19.72 -1.50
C GLN A 5 -11.26 18.69 -0.43
N ILE A 6 -10.76 19.14 0.71
CA ILE A 6 -10.44 18.28 1.86
C ILE A 6 -11.53 18.52 2.91
N ARG A 7 -12.21 17.47 3.33
CA ARG A 7 -13.24 17.51 4.36
C ARG A 7 -12.78 16.73 5.57
N GLU A 8 -12.91 17.32 6.75
CA GLU A 8 -12.82 16.58 8.00
C GLU A 8 -14.01 15.62 8.11
N TRP A 9 -13.76 14.42 8.61
CA TRP A 9 -14.74 13.36 8.68
C TRP A 9 -14.71 12.68 10.04
N GLN A 10 -15.87 12.57 10.68
CA GLN A 10 -16.03 11.79 11.90
C GLN A 10 -16.32 10.33 11.52
N ALA A 11 -15.29 9.48 11.59
CA ALA A 11 -15.46 8.07 11.26
C ALA A 11 -16.38 7.39 12.29
N GLY A 12 -17.24 6.47 11.83
CA GLY A 12 -18.04 5.61 12.72
C GLY A 12 -17.22 4.50 13.35
N GLN A 13 -16.15 4.06 12.67
CA GLN A 13 -15.17 3.08 13.14
C GLN A 13 -13.78 3.41 12.55
N ALA A 14 -12.71 3.04 13.26
CA ALA A 14 -11.35 3.14 12.76
C ALA A 14 -10.96 1.87 11.98
N LEU A 15 -11.22 0.70 12.56
CA LEU A 15 -10.86 -0.60 12.01
C LEU A 15 -12.02 -1.23 11.24
N ASN A 16 -11.73 -1.73 10.05
CA ASN A 16 -12.68 -2.50 9.25
C ASN A 16 -12.23 -3.97 9.25
N ARG A 17 -13.12 -4.89 9.64
CA ARG A 17 -12.85 -6.33 9.50
C ARG A 17 -12.60 -6.65 8.02
N ALA A 18 -11.59 -7.46 7.76
CA ALA A 18 -11.22 -7.87 6.41
C ALA A 18 -11.25 -9.41 6.31
N PRO A 19 -12.42 -10.03 6.10
CA PRO A 19 -12.53 -11.49 5.96
C PRO A 19 -11.59 -12.03 4.88
N ASN A 20 -11.58 -11.36 3.72
CA ASN A 20 -10.68 -11.70 2.61
C ASN A 20 -9.21 -11.28 2.87
N GLY A 21 -8.98 -10.43 3.87
CA GLY A 21 -7.64 -9.98 4.29
C GLY A 21 -6.80 -11.10 4.89
N ILE A 22 -7.44 -12.15 5.41
CA ILE A 22 -6.76 -13.30 6.03
C ILE A 22 -5.85 -13.99 5.00
N HIS A 23 -6.27 -14.06 3.74
CA HIS A 23 -5.45 -14.59 2.63
C HIS A 23 -4.20 -13.75 2.35
N PHE A 24 -4.18 -12.50 2.81
CA PHE A 24 -3.08 -11.55 2.71
C PHE A 24 -2.40 -11.29 4.07
N GLY A 25 -2.70 -12.10 5.08
CA GLY A 25 -2.05 -12.06 6.39
C GLY A 25 -2.61 -11.02 7.38
N PHE A 26 -3.76 -10.38 7.13
CA PHE A 26 -4.32 -9.39 8.05
C PHE A 26 -5.79 -9.62 8.41
N HIS A 27 -6.19 -9.16 9.58
CA HIS A 27 -7.56 -9.34 10.11
C HIS A 27 -8.38 -8.06 9.99
N TYR A 28 -7.71 -6.91 10.15
CA TYR A 28 -8.33 -5.59 10.13
C TYR A 28 -7.58 -4.68 9.17
N SER A 29 -8.31 -3.75 8.57
CA SER A 29 -7.72 -2.65 7.83
C SER A 29 -7.96 -1.31 8.51
N LEU A 30 -6.94 -0.46 8.43
CA LEU A 30 -6.95 0.89 8.97
C LEU A 30 -6.63 1.86 7.84
N ASN A 31 -7.48 2.87 7.65
CA ASN A 31 -7.33 3.83 6.56
C ASN A 31 -7.61 5.24 7.11
N PRO A 32 -6.55 6.02 7.44
CA PRO A 32 -6.67 7.38 8.00
C PRO A 32 -7.46 8.35 7.11
N TYR A 33 -7.47 8.07 5.81
CA TYR A 33 -8.12 8.90 4.80
C TYR A 33 -9.16 8.12 3.99
N ARG A 34 -9.96 8.84 3.20
CA ARG A 34 -10.73 8.29 2.09
C ARG A 34 -10.51 9.15 0.85
N GLY A 35 -10.34 8.49 -0.30
CA GLY A 35 -9.77 9.12 -1.49
C GLY A 35 -8.25 9.14 -1.43
N CYS A 36 -7.60 9.42 -2.56
CA CYS A 36 -6.15 9.48 -2.59
C CYS A 36 -5.62 10.50 -3.60
N ALA A 37 -4.87 11.48 -3.10
CA ALA A 37 -4.23 12.53 -3.91
C ALA A 37 -3.14 12.01 -4.88
N HIS A 38 -2.71 10.75 -4.75
CA HIS A 38 -1.79 10.09 -5.69
C HIS A 38 -2.40 9.84 -7.09
N ALA A 39 -3.74 9.80 -7.19
CA ALA A 39 -4.47 9.73 -8.47
C ALA A 39 -4.09 8.54 -9.38
N CYS A 40 -3.70 7.39 -8.81
CA CYS A 40 -3.31 6.23 -9.61
C CYS A 40 -4.49 5.73 -10.47
N ARG A 41 -4.30 5.63 -11.79
CA ARG A 41 -5.40 5.40 -12.75
C ARG A 41 -5.97 3.98 -12.67
N TYR A 42 -5.16 3.02 -12.23
CA TYR A 42 -5.54 1.61 -12.06
C TYR A 42 -6.14 1.29 -10.68
N CYS A 43 -6.29 2.28 -9.79
CA CYS A 43 -6.53 2.03 -8.37
C CYS A 43 -7.94 1.50 -8.09
N TYR A 44 -8.05 0.29 -7.53
CA TYR A 44 -9.35 -0.28 -7.13
C TYR A 44 -10.07 0.55 -6.05
N ALA A 45 -9.33 1.27 -5.21
CA ALA A 45 -9.92 2.07 -4.15
C ALA A 45 -10.78 3.23 -4.68
N ARG A 46 -10.66 3.58 -5.97
CA ARG A 46 -11.52 4.54 -6.66
C ARG A 46 -13.00 4.23 -6.48
N GLU A 47 -13.36 2.96 -6.45
CA GLU A 47 -14.75 2.54 -6.25
C GLU A 47 -15.29 2.87 -4.86
N SER A 48 -14.43 3.08 -3.86
CA SER A 48 -14.88 3.47 -2.53
C SER A 48 -15.63 4.80 -2.53
N HIS A 49 -15.41 5.69 -3.50
CA HIS A 49 -16.16 6.94 -3.60
C HIS A 49 -17.61 6.76 -4.01
N ARG A 50 -17.95 5.63 -4.64
CA ARG A 50 -19.33 5.33 -5.05
C ARG A 50 -20.29 5.16 -3.88
N TYR A 51 -19.80 4.76 -2.71
CA TYR A 51 -20.66 4.71 -1.50
C TYR A 51 -20.93 6.08 -0.86
N LEU A 52 -20.44 7.16 -1.48
CA LEU A 52 -20.70 8.55 -1.08
C LEU A 52 -21.44 9.31 -2.19
N ASP A 53 -21.99 8.59 -3.17
CA ASP A 53 -22.58 9.17 -4.39
C ASP A 53 -21.59 10.06 -5.16
N LEU A 54 -20.30 9.72 -5.09
CA LEU A 54 -19.21 10.37 -5.82
C LEU A 54 -18.69 9.47 -6.94
N ASN A 55 -18.12 10.08 -7.98
CA ASN A 55 -17.56 9.32 -9.08
C ASN A 55 -16.18 8.70 -8.74
N LEU A 56 -15.82 7.63 -9.44
CA LEU A 56 -14.54 6.92 -9.22
C LEU A 56 -13.35 7.60 -9.95
N ALA A 57 -13.64 8.57 -10.81
CA ALA A 57 -12.68 9.30 -11.61
C ALA A 57 -12.13 10.49 -10.82
N GLU A 58 -12.55 11.71 -11.16
CA GLU A 58 -12.01 12.95 -10.61
C GLU A 58 -12.35 13.12 -9.12
N ASP A 59 -13.53 12.70 -8.67
CA ASP A 59 -13.92 12.90 -7.27
C ASP A 59 -13.00 12.11 -6.31
N PHE A 60 -12.50 10.94 -6.72
CA PHE A 60 -11.60 10.13 -5.89
C PHE A 60 -10.28 10.84 -5.53
N GLU A 61 -9.76 11.66 -6.44
CA GLU A 61 -8.49 12.36 -6.29
C GLU A 61 -8.63 13.84 -5.89
N THR A 62 -9.85 14.38 -5.96
CA THR A 62 -10.14 15.79 -5.64
C THR A 62 -11.03 15.97 -4.41
N ARG A 63 -11.93 15.06 -4.07
CA ARG A 63 -12.78 15.10 -2.87
C ARG A 63 -12.25 14.11 -1.84
N LEU A 64 -11.44 14.62 -0.92
CA LEU A 64 -10.69 13.81 0.03
C LEU A 64 -11.25 14.00 1.45
N PHE A 65 -11.18 12.95 2.25
CA PHE A 65 -11.71 12.96 3.61
C PHE A 65 -10.62 12.57 4.61
N ALA A 66 -10.35 13.45 5.58
CA ALA A 66 -9.45 13.21 6.70
C ALA A 66 -10.26 12.76 7.92
N LYS A 67 -9.97 11.56 8.45
CA LYS A 67 -10.75 11.00 9.57
C LYS A 67 -10.17 11.45 10.91
N GLU A 68 -10.41 12.70 11.30
CA GLU A 68 -9.78 13.35 12.46
C GLU A 68 -9.94 12.58 13.79
N ASN A 69 -11.07 11.90 13.99
CA ASN A 69 -11.31 11.12 15.21
C ASN A 69 -10.72 9.70 15.17
N LEU A 70 -10.01 9.31 14.11
CA LEU A 70 -9.53 7.95 13.89
C LEU A 70 -8.54 7.48 14.96
N PRO A 71 -7.53 8.25 15.41
CA PRO A 71 -6.61 7.79 16.46
C PRO A 71 -7.33 7.49 17.78
N ARG A 72 -8.25 8.37 18.20
CA ARG A 72 -9.08 8.17 19.41
C ARG A 72 -9.93 6.91 19.30
N ARG A 73 -10.60 6.70 18.16
CA ARG A 73 -11.43 5.52 17.93
C ARG A 73 -10.59 4.24 17.87
N LEU A 74 -9.44 4.28 17.20
CA LEU A 74 -8.50 3.17 17.13
C LEU A 74 -8.12 2.70 18.52
N GLY A 75 -7.72 3.61 19.41
CA GLY A 75 -7.38 3.26 20.80
C GLY A 75 -8.52 2.59 21.58
N ALA A 76 -9.76 3.04 21.36
CA ALA A 76 -10.94 2.44 22.00
C ALA A 76 -11.30 1.05 21.43
N GLU A 77 -11.13 0.88 20.12
CA GLU A 77 -11.42 -0.38 19.42
C GLU A 77 -10.37 -1.45 19.72
N LEU A 78 -9.08 -1.10 19.77
CA LEU A 78 -7.99 -2.05 20.03
C LEU A 78 -8.07 -2.70 21.42
N LYS A 79 -8.65 -2.02 22.42
CA LYS A 79 -8.90 -2.61 23.76
C LYS A 79 -9.81 -3.84 23.72
N LYS A 80 -10.60 -3.99 22.66
CA LYS A 80 -11.57 -5.08 22.47
C LYS A 80 -11.07 -6.14 21.48
N ILE A 81 -9.89 -5.95 20.91
CA ILE A 81 -9.33 -6.83 19.88
C ILE A 81 -8.14 -7.58 20.49
N PRO A 82 -8.02 -8.89 20.27
CA PRO A 82 -6.84 -9.64 20.72
C PRO A 82 -5.57 -9.07 20.09
N VAL A 83 -4.55 -8.82 20.91
CA VAL A 83 -3.29 -8.17 20.47
C VAL A 83 -2.60 -8.88 19.30
N ALA A 84 -2.78 -10.20 19.15
CA ALA A 84 -2.24 -10.99 18.04
C ALA A 84 -2.87 -10.65 16.67
N ARG A 85 -3.95 -9.86 16.61
CA ARG A 85 -4.65 -9.56 15.36
C ARG A 85 -3.89 -8.52 14.54
N GLN A 86 -3.43 -8.98 13.37
CA GLN A 86 -2.76 -8.19 12.34
C GLN A 86 -3.65 -7.09 11.76
N ILE A 87 -3.07 -5.90 11.64
CA ILE A 87 -3.70 -4.71 11.05
C ILE A 87 -2.95 -4.31 9.77
N ALA A 88 -3.65 -4.05 8.67
CA ALA A 88 -3.08 -3.50 7.46
C ALA A 88 -3.45 -2.02 7.31
N ILE A 89 -2.44 -1.14 7.29
CA ILE A 89 -2.60 0.29 7.05
C ILE A 89 -2.39 0.59 5.56
N GLY A 90 -3.34 1.31 4.97
CA GLY A 90 -3.24 1.75 3.58
C GLY A 90 -3.86 0.80 2.55
N THR A 91 -4.99 0.16 2.89
CA THR A 91 -5.66 -0.80 2.02
C THR A 91 -6.63 -0.17 1.02
N VAL A 92 -7.15 1.04 1.25
CA VAL A 92 -8.02 1.76 0.30
C VAL A 92 -7.65 3.23 0.13
N THR A 93 -6.48 3.61 0.61
CA THR A 93 -5.87 4.93 0.46
C THR A 93 -4.39 4.81 0.76
N ASP A 94 -3.58 5.77 0.33
CA ASP A 94 -2.21 5.87 0.81
C ASP A 94 -2.19 6.65 2.13
N PRO A 95 -1.68 6.06 3.23
CA PRO A 95 -1.64 6.71 4.53
C PRO A 95 -0.66 7.90 4.54
N TYR A 96 0.35 7.89 3.66
CA TYR A 96 1.35 8.95 3.53
C TYR A 96 1.15 9.82 2.27
N GLN A 97 -0.08 9.88 1.76
CA GLN A 97 -0.44 10.83 0.70
C GLN A 97 -0.21 12.29 1.13
N PRO A 98 -0.16 13.27 0.22
CA PRO A 98 0.13 14.68 0.55
C PRO A 98 -0.66 15.30 1.72
N LEU A 99 -1.88 14.84 2.01
CA LEU A 99 -2.68 15.32 3.16
C LEU A 99 -2.01 15.01 4.51
N GLU A 100 -1.30 13.89 4.60
CA GLU A 100 -0.62 13.43 5.82
C GLU A 100 0.45 14.42 6.29
N SER A 101 1.00 15.27 5.40
CA SER A 101 1.98 16.27 5.79
C SER A 101 1.40 17.35 6.71
N ARG A 102 0.08 17.52 6.71
CA ARG A 102 -0.65 18.49 7.54
C ARG A 102 -1.44 17.80 8.67
N HIS A 103 -2.19 16.77 8.32
CA HIS A 103 -3.14 16.13 9.24
C HIS A 103 -2.49 15.14 10.22
N ARG A 104 -1.34 14.55 9.87
CA ARG A 104 -0.57 13.64 10.74
C ARG A 104 -1.36 12.46 11.33
N LEU A 105 -2.45 12.04 10.69
CA LEU A 105 -3.35 11.02 11.24
C LEU A 105 -2.73 9.63 11.24
N THR A 106 -1.86 9.35 10.27
CA THR A 106 -1.09 8.10 10.24
C THR A 106 -0.12 8.06 11.40
N GLU A 107 0.64 9.13 11.63
CA GLU A 107 1.56 9.20 12.77
C GLU A 107 0.85 9.00 14.11
N GLU A 108 -0.28 9.68 14.32
CA GLU A 108 -1.08 9.50 15.55
C GLU A 108 -1.59 8.06 15.68
N ALA A 109 -1.99 7.42 14.58
CA ALA A 109 -2.33 6.00 14.59
C ALA A 109 -1.13 5.10 14.93
N LEU A 110 0.09 5.42 14.45
CA LEU A 110 1.30 4.69 14.80
C LEU A 110 1.61 4.80 16.30
N LYS A 111 1.41 5.97 16.92
CA LYS A 111 1.57 6.15 18.38
C LYS A 111 0.60 5.26 19.14
N VAL A 112 -0.67 5.25 18.75
CA VAL A 112 -1.69 4.37 19.35
C VAL A 112 -1.32 2.89 19.19
N LEU A 113 -0.83 2.47 18.02
CA LEU A 113 -0.41 1.09 17.78
C LEU A 113 0.80 0.70 18.64
N THR A 114 1.76 1.60 18.77
CA THR A 114 2.93 1.45 19.65
C THR A 114 2.54 1.15 21.09
N GLU A 115 1.51 1.85 21.60
CA GLU A 115 0.95 1.66 22.95
C GLU A 115 0.03 0.44 23.09
N SER A 116 -0.47 -0.09 22.00
CA SER A 116 -1.43 -1.20 22.00
C SER A 116 -0.78 -2.58 21.90
N GLY A 117 0.46 -2.66 21.41
CA GLY A 117 1.15 -3.92 21.16
C GLY A 117 0.76 -4.63 19.85
N HIS A 118 -0.26 -4.15 19.13
CA HIS A 118 -0.79 -4.85 17.95
C HIS A 118 0.21 -4.82 16.78
N PRO A 119 0.42 -5.96 16.08
CA PRO A 119 1.23 -6.00 14.89
C PRO A 119 0.51 -5.38 13.69
N PHE A 120 1.26 -4.70 12.84
CA PHE A 120 0.69 -4.07 11.67
C PHE A 120 1.65 -3.92 10.49
N THR A 121 1.07 -3.83 9.30
CA THR A 121 1.80 -3.49 8.08
C THR A 121 1.40 -2.11 7.60
N VAL A 122 2.33 -1.40 6.96
CA VAL A 122 2.05 -0.12 6.28
C VAL A 122 2.38 -0.26 4.81
N THR A 123 1.42 0.03 3.92
CA THR A 123 1.67 0.07 2.48
C THR A 123 1.59 1.50 1.97
N THR A 124 2.65 1.97 1.31
CA THR A 124 2.71 3.35 0.78
C THR A 124 3.54 3.45 -0.51
N LYS A 125 3.27 4.47 -1.31
CA LYS A 125 4.06 4.94 -2.46
C LYS A 125 4.89 6.19 -2.14
N SER A 126 4.77 6.72 -0.92
CA SER A 126 5.25 8.05 -0.55
C SER A 126 6.51 8.00 0.31
N PRO A 127 7.55 8.81 0.01
CA PRO A 127 8.72 8.95 0.87
C PRO A 127 8.39 9.70 2.17
N LEU A 128 7.19 10.27 2.32
CA LEU A 128 6.77 10.97 3.54
C LEU A 128 6.77 10.06 4.78
N ILE A 129 6.71 8.73 4.60
CA ILE A 129 6.89 7.75 5.69
C ILE A 129 8.20 7.96 6.46
N LEU A 130 9.25 8.49 5.80
CA LEU A 130 10.53 8.77 6.44
C LEU A 130 10.46 9.90 7.49
N ARG A 131 9.38 10.69 7.52
CA ARG A 131 9.13 11.64 8.61
C ARG A 131 9.00 10.90 9.96
N ASP A 132 8.41 9.71 9.94
CA ASP A 132 8.12 8.94 11.14
C ASP A 132 9.19 7.85 11.39
N LEU A 133 10.39 8.01 10.82
CA LEU A 133 11.46 7.01 10.81
C LEU A 133 11.86 6.57 12.23
N GLU A 134 11.99 7.51 13.17
CA GLU A 134 12.38 7.22 14.55
C GLU A 134 11.33 6.34 15.26
N LEU A 135 10.04 6.68 15.09
CA LEU A 135 8.93 5.90 15.63
C LEU A 135 8.88 4.51 15.00
N LEU A 136 9.01 4.43 13.67
CA LEU A 136 9.04 3.17 12.94
C LEU A 136 10.25 2.30 13.33
N ALA A 137 11.41 2.89 13.67
CA ALA A 137 12.57 2.15 14.13
C ALA A 137 12.32 1.50 15.50
N VAL A 138 11.63 2.18 16.42
CA VAL A 138 11.19 1.59 17.70
C VAL A 138 10.29 0.39 17.42
N LEU A 139 9.31 0.55 16.54
CA LEU A 139 8.36 -0.50 16.15
C LEU A 139 9.05 -1.66 15.42
N GLY A 140 10.06 -1.38 14.60
CA GLY A 140 10.88 -2.35 13.89
C GLY A 140 11.68 -3.23 14.84
N ARG A 141 12.35 -2.63 15.84
CA ARG A 141 13.04 -3.37 16.91
C ARG A 141 12.10 -4.27 17.71
N ARG A 142 10.85 -3.82 17.91
CA ARG A 142 9.78 -4.62 18.54
C ARG A 142 9.20 -5.70 17.62
N ARG A 143 9.63 -5.77 16.36
CA ARG A 143 9.07 -6.61 15.30
C ARG A 143 7.55 -6.41 15.09
N GLN A 144 7.05 -5.23 15.48
CA GLN A 144 5.62 -4.90 15.45
C GLN A 144 5.19 -4.34 14.08
N VAL A 145 6.15 -3.83 13.29
CA VAL A 145 5.87 -3.25 11.96
C VAL A 145 6.65 -3.91 10.84
N ALA A 146 6.00 -4.03 9.69
CA ALA A 146 6.63 -4.26 8.39
C ALA A 146 6.09 -3.23 7.38
N VAL A 147 6.96 -2.71 6.51
CA VAL A 147 6.62 -1.69 5.53
C VAL A 147 6.65 -2.27 4.12
N ASN A 148 5.63 -1.95 3.33
CA ASN A 148 5.56 -2.29 1.93
C ASN A 148 5.66 -1.01 1.10
N ILE A 149 6.75 -0.88 0.35
CA ILE A 149 6.90 0.22 -0.61
C ILE A 149 6.36 -0.25 -1.96
N SER A 150 5.31 0.42 -2.42
CA SER A 150 4.68 0.14 -3.70
C SER A 150 5.43 0.85 -4.83
N LEU A 151 5.91 0.09 -5.80
CA LEU A 151 6.56 0.59 -7.02
C LEU A 151 6.30 -0.42 -8.13
N ILE A 152 5.82 0.06 -9.28
CA ILE A 152 5.32 -0.81 -10.37
C ILE A 152 6.20 -0.79 -11.64
N THR A 153 7.10 0.18 -11.77
CA THR A 153 8.02 0.28 -12.91
C THR A 153 9.19 1.19 -12.54
N LEU A 154 10.36 0.96 -13.15
CA LEU A 154 11.49 1.90 -13.12
C LEU A 154 11.36 3.01 -14.17
N ASP A 155 10.47 2.86 -15.14
CA ASP A 155 10.18 3.90 -16.14
C ASP A 155 9.40 5.06 -15.53
N LYS A 156 10.08 6.19 -15.37
CA LYS A 156 9.51 7.43 -14.82
C LYS A 156 8.40 8.02 -15.71
N ALA A 157 8.49 7.88 -17.03
CA ALA A 157 7.48 8.41 -17.96
C ALA A 157 6.19 7.58 -17.86
N LEU A 158 6.32 6.24 -17.90
CA LEU A 158 5.19 5.35 -17.68
C LEU A 158 4.58 5.53 -16.29
N LEU A 159 5.41 5.67 -15.24
CA LEU A 159 4.92 5.90 -13.89
C LEU A 159 4.11 7.19 -13.78
N ARG A 160 4.49 8.29 -14.45
CA ARG A 160 3.70 9.53 -14.47
C ARG A 160 2.35 9.36 -15.16
N ILE A 161 2.24 8.40 -16.08
CA ILE A 161 0.98 8.09 -16.76
C ILE A 161 0.11 7.26 -15.83
N LEU A 162 0.65 6.26 -15.15
CA LEU A 162 -0.12 5.37 -14.28
C LEU A 162 -0.41 5.96 -12.89
N GLU A 163 0.53 6.74 -12.35
CA GLU A 163 0.58 7.27 -10.98
C GLU A 163 1.03 8.75 -10.95
N PRO A 164 0.26 9.67 -11.55
CA PRO A 164 0.69 11.02 -11.91
C PRO A 164 1.16 11.89 -10.74
N ALA A 165 0.67 11.65 -9.52
CA ALA A 165 0.96 12.46 -8.35
C ALA A 165 1.75 11.71 -7.27
N THR A 166 2.61 10.78 -7.67
CA THR A 166 3.46 9.97 -6.78
C THR A 166 4.94 10.28 -6.93
N ALA A 167 5.75 9.84 -5.96
CA ALA A 167 7.20 9.99 -6.03
C ALA A 167 7.81 9.11 -7.16
N PRO A 168 8.88 9.58 -7.83
CA PRO A 168 9.54 8.81 -8.89
C PRO A 168 10.23 7.55 -8.35
N PRO A 169 10.55 6.56 -9.21
CA PRO A 169 11.10 5.26 -8.79
C PRO A 169 12.33 5.37 -7.89
N ALA A 170 13.30 6.21 -8.28
CA ALA A 170 14.53 6.42 -7.51
C ALA A 170 14.27 6.88 -6.07
N ARG A 171 13.24 7.70 -5.83
CA ARG A 171 12.88 8.16 -4.47
C ARG A 171 12.22 7.05 -3.65
N ARG A 172 11.53 6.11 -4.29
CA ARG A 172 10.94 4.95 -3.60
C ARG A 172 12.00 3.91 -3.26
N LEU A 173 12.94 3.63 -4.17
CA LEU A 173 14.10 2.80 -3.87
C LEU A 173 14.94 3.39 -2.74
N GLU A 174 15.16 4.70 -2.74
CA GLU A 174 15.83 5.39 -1.64
C GLU A 174 15.07 5.28 -0.32
N THR A 175 13.73 5.33 -0.37
CA THR A 175 12.90 5.10 0.81
C THR A 175 13.10 3.70 1.39
N ILE A 176 13.20 2.68 0.52
CA ILE A 176 13.54 1.31 0.96
C ILE A 176 14.90 1.32 1.67
N ARG A 177 15.95 1.88 1.05
CA ARG A 177 17.30 1.95 1.65
C ARG A 177 17.28 2.57 3.04
N ARG A 178 16.65 3.73 3.18
CA ARG A 178 16.62 4.48 4.44
C ARG A 178 15.84 3.79 5.55
N LEU A 179 14.72 3.14 5.22
CA LEU A 179 13.96 2.36 6.19
C LEU A 179 14.75 1.10 6.62
N ARG A 180 15.40 0.42 5.68
CA ARG A 180 16.23 -0.76 5.98
C ARG A 180 17.46 -0.42 6.81
N ALA A 181 18.10 0.72 6.56
CA ALA A 181 19.21 1.24 7.36
C ALA A 181 18.81 1.57 8.82
N ALA A 182 17.52 1.71 9.10
CA ALA A 182 16.97 1.89 10.45
C ALA A 182 16.38 0.58 11.04
N ASP A 183 16.79 -0.58 10.50
CA ASP A 183 16.37 -1.93 10.91
C ASP A 183 14.85 -2.20 10.78
N ILE A 184 14.13 -1.44 9.96
CA ILE A 184 12.71 -1.66 9.70
C ILE A 184 12.57 -2.74 8.62
N PRO A 185 11.79 -3.82 8.80
CA PRO A 185 11.49 -4.76 7.72
C PRO A 185 10.76 -4.06 6.58
N VAL A 186 11.32 -4.10 5.36
CA VAL A 186 10.70 -3.50 4.17
C VAL A 186 10.66 -4.51 3.04
N GLY A 187 9.59 -4.52 2.25
CA GLY A 187 9.55 -5.21 0.97
C GLY A 187 8.94 -4.38 -0.15
N LEU A 188 9.14 -4.87 -1.36
CA LEU A 188 8.56 -4.31 -2.57
C LEU A 188 7.14 -4.86 -2.77
N PHE A 189 6.19 -3.98 -2.99
CA PHE A 189 4.88 -4.31 -3.54
C PHE A 189 4.83 -3.92 -5.02
N LEU A 190 5.16 -4.89 -5.88
CA LEU A 190 4.99 -4.84 -7.33
C LEU A 190 3.54 -5.16 -7.69
N ALA A 191 2.64 -4.30 -7.24
CA ALA A 191 1.21 -4.48 -7.38
C ALA A 191 0.55 -3.13 -7.73
N PRO A 192 -0.09 -3.01 -8.90
CA PRO A 192 -0.30 -4.08 -9.89
C PRO A 192 0.85 -4.26 -10.89
N ILE A 193 0.98 -5.48 -11.40
CA ILE A 193 1.56 -5.76 -12.71
C ILE A 193 0.46 -5.56 -13.76
N ILE A 194 0.68 -4.65 -14.71
CA ILE A 194 -0.26 -4.35 -15.80
C ILE A 194 0.31 -4.92 -17.11
N PRO A 195 -0.35 -5.95 -17.70
CA PRO A 195 0.11 -6.59 -18.92
C PRO A 195 0.41 -5.60 -20.05
N GLY A 196 1.52 -5.80 -20.75
CA GLY A 196 2.08 -4.98 -21.83
C GLY A 196 2.59 -3.59 -21.41
N LEU A 197 2.43 -3.21 -20.15
CA LEU A 197 2.86 -1.90 -19.64
C LEU A 197 3.98 -2.02 -18.61
N THR A 198 3.83 -2.87 -17.60
CA THR A 198 4.82 -3.03 -16.52
C THR A 198 5.42 -4.43 -16.44
N ASP A 199 5.24 -5.23 -17.50
CA ASP A 199 5.73 -6.58 -17.62
C ASP A 199 6.39 -6.84 -18.98
N ARG A 200 6.95 -5.81 -19.63
CA ARG A 200 7.75 -6.06 -20.83
C ARG A 200 8.97 -6.93 -20.47
N PRO A 201 9.59 -7.62 -21.44
CA PRO A 201 10.73 -8.48 -21.15
C PRO A 201 11.80 -7.75 -20.31
N GLY A 202 12.20 -8.36 -19.19
CA GLY A 202 13.20 -7.80 -18.26
C GLY A 202 12.68 -6.83 -17.18
N GLU A 203 11.59 -6.08 -17.43
CA GLU A 203 11.20 -4.97 -16.54
C GLU A 203 10.85 -5.39 -15.10
N ILE A 204 10.20 -6.55 -14.94
CA ILE A 204 9.83 -7.08 -13.62
C ILE A 204 11.07 -7.51 -12.86
N GLU A 205 11.98 -8.22 -13.55
CA GLU A 205 13.21 -8.75 -13.01
C GLU A 205 14.16 -7.62 -12.60
N GLU A 206 14.30 -6.60 -13.44
CA GLU A 206 15.09 -5.39 -13.17
C GLU A 206 14.55 -4.64 -11.95
N LEU A 207 13.24 -4.43 -11.87
CA LEU A 207 12.62 -3.74 -10.74
C LEU A 207 12.75 -4.55 -9.44
N ALA A 208 12.51 -5.86 -9.49
CA ALA A 208 12.68 -6.73 -8.33
C ALA A 208 14.13 -6.70 -7.85
N THR A 209 15.10 -6.82 -8.76
CA THR A 209 16.53 -6.76 -8.45
C THR A 209 16.90 -5.41 -7.82
N ALA A 210 16.50 -4.29 -8.43
CA ALA A 210 16.78 -2.96 -7.90
C ALA A 210 16.19 -2.72 -6.50
N ALA A 211 15.01 -3.28 -6.22
CA ALA A 211 14.41 -3.18 -4.89
C ALA A 211 15.14 -4.07 -3.86
N ILE A 212 15.57 -5.26 -4.25
CA ILE A 212 16.37 -6.17 -3.41
C ILE A 212 17.72 -5.54 -3.08
N GLU A 213 18.40 -4.94 -4.06
CA GLU A 213 19.64 -4.18 -3.87
C GLU A 213 19.43 -2.93 -2.99
N ALA A 214 18.24 -2.34 -3.01
CA ALA A 214 17.84 -1.29 -2.08
C ALA A 214 17.54 -1.82 -0.66
N GLY A 215 17.53 -3.14 -0.47
CA GLY A 215 17.36 -3.81 0.82
C GLY A 215 15.98 -4.43 1.06
N ALA A 216 15.12 -4.54 0.04
CA ALA A 216 13.82 -5.20 0.16
C ALA A 216 13.99 -6.67 0.58
N ALA A 217 13.38 -7.05 1.70
CA ALA A 217 13.42 -8.39 2.28
C ALA A 217 12.38 -9.36 1.67
N TRP A 218 11.40 -8.82 0.95
CA TRP A 218 10.45 -9.58 0.15
C TRP A 218 10.03 -8.79 -1.09
N VAL A 219 9.54 -9.51 -2.08
CA VAL A 219 8.91 -8.94 -3.28
C VAL A 219 7.56 -9.61 -3.49
N MET A 220 6.49 -8.90 -3.17
CA MET A 220 5.13 -9.34 -3.48
C MET A 220 4.74 -8.77 -4.83
N ALA A 221 4.30 -9.63 -5.74
CA ALA A 221 3.85 -9.24 -7.06
C ALA A 221 2.45 -9.78 -7.35
N ALA A 222 1.60 -8.94 -7.93
CA ALA A 222 0.23 -9.33 -8.26
C ALA A 222 -0.25 -8.62 -9.53
N PRO A 223 -0.92 -9.32 -10.47
CA PRO A 223 -1.55 -8.66 -11.61
C PRO A 223 -2.61 -7.64 -11.22
N ALA A 224 -2.87 -6.67 -12.10
CA ALA A 224 -3.98 -5.76 -11.94
C ALA A 224 -5.30 -6.54 -11.84
N ARG A 225 -6.11 -6.18 -10.85
CA ARG A 225 -7.51 -6.59 -10.77
C ARG A 225 -8.38 -5.40 -11.16
N LEU A 226 -9.14 -5.54 -12.25
CA LEU A 226 -9.94 -4.48 -12.84
C LEU A 226 -11.41 -4.88 -12.81
N SER A 227 -12.17 -4.31 -11.87
CA SER A 227 -13.64 -4.43 -11.88
C SER A 227 -14.20 -3.80 -13.17
N PRO A 228 -15.42 -4.15 -13.62
CA PRO A 228 -16.01 -3.55 -14.81
C PRO A 228 -15.98 -2.00 -14.85
N PRO A 229 -16.39 -1.26 -13.78
CA PRO A 229 -16.35 0.21 -13.80
C PRO A 229 -14.92 0.76 -13.80
N LEU A 230 -14.00 0.12 -13.07
CA LEU A 230 -12.60 0.54 -13.05
C LEU A 230 -11.90 0.27 -14.39
N LYS A 231 -12.19 -0.87 -15.02
CA LYS A 231 -11.68 -1.24 -16.34
C LYS A 231 -12.09 -0.21 -17.39
N ALA A 232 -13.38 0.14 -17.43
CA ALA A 232 -13.87 1.15 -18.36
C ALA A 232 -13.14 2.50 -18.19
N TYR A 233 -13.03 2.98 -16.95
CA TYR A 233 -12.27 4.20 -16.64
C TYR A 233 -10.80 4.10 -17.04
N PHE A 234 -10.11 3.03 -16.62
CA PHE A 234 -8.68 2.88 -16.85
C PHE A 234 -8.34 2.78 -18.34
N LEU A 235 -9.12 2.01 -19.10
CA LEU A 235 -8.96 1.89 -20.55
C LEU A 235 -9.23 3.22 -21.26
N ASN A 236 -10.25 3.98 -20.86
CA ASN A 236 -10.50 5.32 -21.40
C ASN A 236 -9.28 6.22 -21.20
N ARG A 237 -8.71 6.26 -19.99
CA ARG A 237 -7.51 7.07 -19.71
C ARG A 237 -6.25 6.57 -20.41
N LEU A 238 -6.14 5.26 -20.65
CA LEU A 238 -5.02 4.72 -21.40
C LEU A 238 -5.12 5.03 -22.89
N ARG A 239 -6.30 5.04 -23.51
CA ARG A 239 -6.46 5.35 -24.95
C ARG A 239 -5.87 6.70 -25.35
N GLU A 240 -5.86 7.67 -24.44
CA GLU A 240 -5.26 9.00 -24.64
C GLU A 240 -3.73 8.97 -24.85
N THR A 241 -3.03 7.94 -24.33
CA THR A 241 -1.55 7.90 -24.33
C THR A 241 -0.94 6.58 -24.83
N HIS A 242 -1.69 5.49 -24.72
CA HIS A 242 -1.29 4.11 -25.02
C HIS A 242 -2.48 3.34 -25.64
N PRO A 243 -2.94 3.72 -26.85
CA PRO A 243 -4.11 3.11 -27.48
C PRO A 243 -3.91 1.61 -27.77
N GLU A 244 -2.70 1.18 -28.15
CA GLU A 244 -2.35 -0.23 -28.35
C GLU A 244 -2.51 -1.04 -27.06
N SER A 245 -1.91 -0.56 -25.96
CA SER A 245 -2.01 -1.23 -24.66
C SER A 245 -3.46 -1.27 -24.15
N ALA A 246 -4.24 -0.21 -24.39
CA ALA A 246 -5.66 -0.19 -24.05
C ALA A 246 -6.44 -1.27 -24.83
N ARG A 247 -6.18 -1.45 -26.13
CA ARG A 247 -6.81 -2.52 -26.93
C ARG A 247 -6.42 -3.91 -26.45
N MET A 248 -5.13 -4.13 -26.19
CA MET A 248 -4.63 -5.40 -25.67
C MET A 248 -5.23 -5.74 -24.30
N LEU A 249 -5.26 -4.78 -23.37
CA LEU A 249 -5.87 -4.97 -22.05
C LEU A 249 -7.38 -5.20 -22.13
N ALA A 250 -8.09 -4.52 -23.05
CA ALA A 250 -9.51 -4.75 -23.28
C ALA A 250 -9.78 -6.20 -23.69
N SER A 251 -8.99 -6.74 -24.60
CA SER A 251 -9.08 -8.15 -25.02
C SER A 251 -8.70 -9.12 -23.89
N LEU A 252 -7.61 -8.86 -23.17
CA LEU A 252 -7.13 -9.77 -22.12
C LEU A 252 -8.08 -9.86 -20.92
N TYR A 253 -8.74 -8.76 -20.57
CA TYR A 253 -9.67 -8.67 -19.45
C TYR A 253 -11.14 -8.82 -19.85
N GLU A 254 -11.47 -8.97 -21.14
CA GLU A 254 -12.81 -9.14 -21.74
C GLU A 254 -13.98 -9.03 -20.75
N ASP A 255 -14.46 -10.14 -20.19
CA ASP A 255 -15.48 -10.19 -19.12
C ASP A 255 -14.91 -10.52 -17.73
N ARG A 256 -13.58 -10.61 -17.63
CA ARG A 256 -12.85 -11.01 -16.42
C ARG A 256 -12.40 -9.79 -15.62
N GLN A 257 -12.19 -9.99 -14.32
CA GLN A 257 -11.56 -8.99 -13.45
C GLN A 257 -10.05 -9.19 -13.29
N THR A 258 -9.56 -10.37 -13.63
CA THR A 258 -8.16 -10.78 -13.51
C THR A 258 -7.72 -11.44 -14.82
N PRO A 259 -6.42 -11.41 -15.15
CA PRO A 259 -5.92 -12.14 -16.30
C PRO A 259 -6.11 -13.66 -16.12
N PRO A 260 -6.02 -14.46 -17.20
CA PRO A 260 -6.14 -15.93 -17.12
C PRO A 260 -5.04 -16.54 -16.25
N SER A 261 -5.28 -17.74 -15.69
CA SER A 261 -4.32 -18.47 -14.83
C SER A 261 -2.93 -18.62 -15.47
N ALA A 262 -2.88 -18.91 -16.77
CA ALA A 262 -1.62 -19.03 -17.52
C ALA A 262 -0.74 -17.76 -17.46
N TYR A 263 -1.33 -16.58 -17.22
CA TYR A 263 -0.57 -15.35 -17.00
C TYR A 263 0.15 -15.36 -15.65
N TYR A 264 -0.50 -15.86 -14.58
CA TYR A 264 0.13 -16.00 -13.26
C TYR A 264 1.32 -16.96 -13.32
N ASP A 265 1.20 -18.06 -14.06
CA ASP A 265 2.29 -19.02 -14.23
C ASP A 265 3.48 -18.40 -14.98
N ARG A 266 3.22 -17.56 -15.99
CA ARG A 266 4.27 -16.80 -16.68
C ARG A 266 4.97 -15.81 -15.76
N LEU A 267 4.23 -15.11 -14.90
CA LEU A 267 4.82 -14.18 -13.95
C LEU A 267 5.70 -14.91 -12.91
N ARG A 268 5.23 -16.04 -12.38
CA ARG A 268 6.02 -16.87 -11.45
C ARG A 268 7.33 -17.33 -12.08
N ARG A 269 7.28 -17.84 -13.32
CA ARG A 269 8.49 -18.24 -14.06
C ARG A 269 9.51 -17.12 -14.26
N ARG A 270 9.09 -15.85 -14.20
CA ARG A 270 9.96 -14.68 -14.31
C ARG A 270 10.51 -14.22 -12.96
N ILE A 271 9.66 -14.14 -11.95
CA ILE A 271 10.00 -13.59 -10.64
C ILE A 271 10.73 -14.61 -9.77
N ASP A 272 10.26 -15.86 -9.72
CA ASP A 272 10.77 -16.87 -8.79
C ASP A 272 12.28 -17.11 -8.96
N PRO A 273 12.86 -17.16 -10.18
CA PRO A 273 14.32 -17.29 -10.34
C PRO A 273 15.11 -16.09 -9.79
N VAL A 274 14.58 -14.88 -9.91
CA VAL A 274 15.21 -13.68 -9.34
C VAL A 274 15.20 -13.77 -7.82
N LEU A 275 14.04 -14.08 -7.23
CA LEU A 275 13.92 -14.21 -5.79
C LEU A 275 14.81 -15.32 -5.22
N ALA A 276 14.85 -16.48 -5.88
CA ALA A 276 15.69 -17.61 -5.49
C ALA A 276 17.19 -17.25 -5.54
N ARG A 277 17.65 -16.56 -6.59
CA ARG A 277 19.05 -16.12 -6.73
C ARG A 277 19.49 -15.21 -5.58
N HIS A 278 18.57 -14.38 -5.06
CA HIS A 278 18.86 -13.43 -4.00
C HIS A 278 18.46 -13.92 -2.59
N GLY A 279 17.86 -15.12 -2.46
CA GLY A 279 17.37 -15.62 -1.17
C GLY A 279 16.21 -14.81 -0.58
N VAL A 280 15.38 -14.20 -1.44
CA VAL A 280 14.30 -13.29 -1.05
C VAL A 280 12.94 -13.99 -1.10
N SER A 281 12.04 -13.65 -0.18
CA SER A 281 10.70 -14.24 -0.11
C SER A 281 9.70 -13.56 -1.06
N PRO A 282 8.77 -14.30 -1.70
CA PRO A 282 7.64 -13.69 -2.40
C PRO A 282 6.53 -13.21 -1.44
N LYS A 283 6.60 -13.59 -0.17
CA LYS A 283 5.60 -13.30 0.86
C LYS A 283 6.11 -12.23 1.82
N PRO A 284 5.25 -11.29 2.24
CA PRO A 284 5.59 -10.32 3.27
C PRO A 284 6.03 -10.97 4.58
N LEU A 285 6.97 -10.34 5.27
CA LEU A 285 7.25 -10.67 6.65
C LEU A 285 6.03 -10.29 7.50
N MET A 286 5.56 -11.23 8.32
CA MET A 286 4.47 -10.98 9.24
C MET A 286 4.99 -10.40 10.55
N PRO A 287 4.59 -9.17 10.93
CA PRO A 287 4.94 -8.60 12.22
C PRO A 287 4.32 -9.42 13.35
N VAL A 288 4.83 -9.27 14.58
CA VAL A 288 4.32 -10.02 15.74
C VAL A 288 3.81 -9.06 16.81
N ALA A 289 2.86 -9.55 17.61
CA ALA A 289 2.38 -8.81 18.76
C ALA A 289 3.54 -8.54 19.72
N TYR A 290 3.51 -7.35 20.32
CA TYR A 290 4.47 -6.95 21.32
C TYR A 290 3.78 -6.91 22.68
N GLU A 291 4.23 -7.74 23.61
CA GLU A 291 3.74 -7.72 24.98
C GLU A 291 4.28 -6.49 25.70
N ILE A 292 3.39 -5.58 26.07
CA ILE A 292 3.75 -4.40 26.84
C ILE A 292 3.82 -4.82 28.30
N VAL A 293 5.03 -5.10 28.77
CA VAL A 293 5.30 -5.27 30.19
C VAL A 293 5.19 -3.90 30.86
N ARG A 294 4.03 -3.61 31.45
CA ARG A 294 3.90 -2.46 32.37
C ARG A 294 4.48 -2.89 33.71
N GLN A 295 5.71 -2.46 34.01
CA GLN A 295 6.22 -2.53 35.38
C GLN A 295 5.36 -1.61 36.25
N THR A 296 4.36 -2.18 36.93
CA THR A 296 3.48 -1.47 37.85
C THR A 296 4.04 -1.41 39.27
N ARG A 297 5.13 -2.13 39.54
CA ARG A 297 5.89 -2.10 40.79
C ARG A 297 7.37 -2.27 40.47
N PHE A 298 8.19 -1.37 41.02
CA PHE A 298 9.61 -1.65 41.18
C PHE A 298 9.71 -2.58 42.39
N VAL A 299 10.12 -3.83 42.17
CA VAL A 299 10.52 -4.72 43.25
C VAL A 299 12.01 -4.48 43.41
N PHE A 300 12.36 -3.75 44.47
CA PHE A 300 13.73 -3.71 44.98
C PHE A 300 13.77 -4.76 46.09
N ASP A 301 14.58 -5.81 45.90
CA ASP A 301 14.95 -6.75 46.97
C ASP A 301 15.83 -6.05 48.01
#